data_AF-A0A443YU39-F1
#
_entry.id   AF-A0A443YU39-F1
#
_cell.length_a   1.000
_cell.length_b   1.000
_cell.length_c   1.000
_cell.angle_alpha   90.00
_cell.angle_beta   90.00
_cell.angle_gamma   90.00
#
_symmetry.space_group_name_H-M   'P 1'
#
loop_
_entity.id
_entity.type
_entity.pdbx_description
1 polymer ?
#
loop_
_entity_poly.entity_id
_entity_poly.type
_entity_poly.pdbx_seq_one_letter_code
_entity_poly.pdbx_strand_id
1 'polypeptide(L)'
;MKHLMTLLSFLCLTVLGLEGCKKGKVSTELPKCNLTGKQIIAVENKTATLIYSNNITGVTIEGRGGFYLINTNVEGISLPLKVCNFPKDKFRAIAIGDHFKVGFSGKIELLPETADAFSLNIELKSINEIGSK
;
A
#
# COMPACT_ATOMS: atom_id res chain seq x y z
N MET A 1 -12.16 -34.60 73.11
CA MET A 1 -11.54 -33.26 72.88
C MET A 1 -11.72 -32.99 71.39
N LYS A 2 -12.84 -32.42 70.90
CA LYS A 2 -13.26 -31.00 70.83
C LYS A 2 -12.11 -30.03 70.53
N HIS A 3 -12.40 -29.08 69.64
CA HIS A 3 -11.54 -28.09 68.93
C HIS A 3 -11.13 -28.60 67.53
N LEU A 4 -11.32 -27.90 66.41
CA LEU A 4 -11.62 -26.48 66.14
C LEU A 4 -12.00 -26.38 64.64
N MET A 5 -13.24 -26.05 64.28
CA MET A 5 -13.69 -24.74 63.77
C MET A 5 -12.84 -24.12 62.62
N THR A 6 -13.37 -24.26 61.40
CA THR A 6 -13.66 -23.21 60.39
C THR A 6 -12.52 -22.32 59.83
N LEU A 7 -12.23 -22.50 58.54
CA LEU A 7 -11.83 -21.45 57.57
C LEU A 7 -12.27 -21.94 56.17
N LEU A 8 -13.43 -21.54 55.66
CA LEU A 8 -13.62 -20.40 54.74
C LEU A 8 -12.45 -20.14 53.77
N SER A 9 -12.76 -20.20 52.48
CA SER A 9 -12.46 -19.17 51.47
C SER A 9 -11.76 -19.69 50.20
N PHE A 10 -12.46 -19.49 49.08
CA PHE A 10 -11.93 -19.23 47.74
C PHE A 10 -11.03 -20.29 47.08
N LEU A 11 -11.58 -20.97 46.07
CA LEU A 11 -10.85 -21.06 44.81
C LEU A 11 -11.79 -20.77 43.63
N CYS A 12 -11.52 -19.61 43.06
CA CYS A 12 -12.23 -18.95 41.99
C CYS A 12 -12.09 -19.72 40.68
N LEU A 13 -13.15 -19.70 39.88
CA LEU A 13 -13.21 -20.11 38.49
C LEU A 13 -12.02 -19.53 37.70
N THR A 14 -11.20 -20.40 37.12
CA THR A 14 -10.37 -20.07 35.96
C THR A 14 -10.64 -21.08 34.86
N VAL A 15 -11.84 -20.99 34.27
CA VAL A 15 -12.03 -21.44 32.89
C VAL A 15 -11.22 -20.47 32.04
N LEU A 16 -9.96 -20.82 31.79
CA LEU A 16 -9.12 -20.20 30.78
C LEU A 16 -9.80 -20.43 29.43
N GLY A 17 -10.66 -19.49 29.05
CA GLY A 17 -11.09 -19.32 27.68
C GLY A 17 -9.85 -19.08 26.83
N LEU A 18 -9.35 -20.15 26.21
CA LEU A 18 -8.51 -20.08 25.02
C LEU A 18 -9.40 -19.62 23.87
N GLU A 19 -9.90 -18.39 23.95
CA GLU A 19 -10.24 -17.63 22.75
C GLU A 19 -8.89 -17.31 22.11
N GLY A 20 -8.43 -18.26 21.28
CA GLY A 20 -7.34 -18.01 20.37
C GLY A 20 -7.69 -16.77 19.57
N CYS A 21 -7.05 -15.65 19.91
CA CYS A 21 -7.00 -14.45 19.11
C CYS A 21 -6.57 -14.85 17.70
N LYS A 22 -7.54 -15.08 16.81
CA LYS A 22 -7.30 -15.00 15.37
C LYS A 22 -6.90 -13.56 15.16
N LYS A 23 -5.60 -13.31 15.09
CA LYS A 23 -4.99 -12.06 14.66
C LYS A 23 -5.52 -11.82 13.25
N GLY A 24 -6.68 -11.17 13.17
CA GLY A 24 -7.29 -10.78 11.92
C GLY A 24 -6.23 -10.02 11.16
N LYS A 25 -5.83 -10.53 10.00
CA LYS A 25 -5.09 -9.72 9.04
C LYS A 25 -6.03 -8.56 8.72
N VAL A 26 -5.86 -7.44 9.42
CA VAL A 26 -6.46 -6.18 9.02
C VAL A 26 -5.81 -5.87 7.69
N SER A 27 -6.46 -6.30 6.61
CA SER A 27 -6.15 -5.81 5.28
C SER A 27 -6.54 -4.35 5.32
N THR A 28 -5.59 -3.46 5.64
CA THR A 28 -5.82 -2.02 5.50
C THR A 28 -6.05 -1.80 4.01
N GLU A 29 -7.32 -1.72 3.63
CA GLU A 29 -7.72 -1.35 2.29
C GLU A 29 -7.10 0.01 1.99
N LEU A 30 -6.43 0.10 0.84
CA LEU A 30 -5.85 1.37 0.42
C LEU A 30 -6.99 2.36 0.13
N PRO A 31 -6.84 3.64 0.48
CA PRO A 31 -7.83 4.66 0.11
C PRO A 31 -8.10 4.58 -1.39
N LYS A 32 -9.35 4.79 -1.82
CA LYS A 32 -9.66 4.84 -3.25
C LYS A 32 -9.29 6.20 -3.82
N CYS A 33 -8.94 6.21 -5.10
CA CYS A 33 -8.86 7.39 -5.92
C CYS A 33 -10.08 7.44 -6.84
N ASN A 34 -10.61 8.63 -7.08
CA ASN A 34 -11.64 8.79 -8.10
C ASN A 34 -10.95 8.87 -9.47
N LEU A 35 -10.57 7.71 -10.04
CA LEU A 35 -10.15 7.65 -11.45
C LEU A 35 -11.37 7.98 -12.32
N THR A 36 -11.25 8.99 -13.17
CA THR A 36 -12.37 9.53 -13.97
C THR A 36 -12.28 9.19 -15.45
N GLY A 37 -11.20 8.56 -15.87
CA GLY A 37 -10.90 8.32 -17.27
C GLY A 37 -11.87 7.35 -17.91
N LYS A 38 -12.06 7.54 -19.20
CA LYS A 38 -12.96 6.71 -20.01
C LYS A 38 -12.48 5.27 -20.13
N GLN A 39 -11.17 5.05 -20.03
CA GLN A 39 -10.55 3.73 -20.12
C GLN A 39 -9.74 3.46 -18.86
N ILE A 40 -10.09 2.37 -18.17
CA ILE A 40 -9.41 1.92 -16.97
C ILE A 40 -9.00 0.47 -17.19
N ILE A 41 -7.71 0.18 -17.03
CA ILE A 41 -7.19 -1.19 -17.11
C ILE A 41 -6.78 -1.70 -15.73
N ALA A 42 -7.08 -2.96 -15.45
CA ALA A 42 -6.62 -3.64 -14.25
C ALA A 42 -5.25 -4.27 -14.51
N VAL A 43 -4.34 -4.12 -13.56
CA VAL A 43 -3.02 -4.77 -13.57
C VAL A 43 -2.83 -5.54 -12.28
N GLU A 44 -2.31 -6.75 -12.39
CA GLU A 44 -2.14 -7.65 -11.25
C GLU A 44 -0.72 -8.20 -11.21
N ASN A 45 -0.14 -8.25 -10.00
CA ASN A 45 1.15 -8.86 -9.70
C ASN A 45 2.30 -8.37 -10.60
N LYS A 46 2.36 -7.06 -10.80
CA LYS A 46 3.40 -6.40 -11.60
C LYS A 46 4.53 -5.90 -10.72
N THR A 47 5.67 -5.62 -11.34
CA THR A 47 6.84 -5.06 -10.66
C THR A 47 7.20 -3.69 -11.21
N ALA A 48 7.72 -2.82 -10.36
CA ALA A 48 8.20 -1.49 -10.73
C ALA A 48 9.28 -1.02 -9.75
N THR A 49 9.89 0.13 -10.08
CA THR A 49 10.65 0.92 -9.13
C THR A 49 9.76 2.05 -8.61
N LEU A 50 9.56 2.12 -7.29
CA LEU A 50 8.89 3.20 -6.61
C LEU A 50 9.89 4.32 -6.29
N ILE A 51 9.53 5.56 -6.62
CA ILE A 51 10.29 6.77 -6.28
C ILE A 51 9.37 7.84 -5.70
N TYR A 52 9.93 8.73 -4.87
CA TYR A 52 9.31 10.01 -4.54
C TYR A 52 10.08 11.13 -5.26
N SER A 53 9.41 11.87 -6.14
CA SER A 53 10.06 12.90 -6.95
C SER A 53 9.12 14.07 -7.26
N ASN A 54 9.70 15.25 -7.42
CA ASN A 54 9.08 16.43 -8.04
C ASN A 54 9.58 16.68 -9.47
N ASN A 55 10.49 15.86 -9.98
CA ASN A 55 10.97 15.90 -11.37
C ASN A 55 10.80 14.52 -12.01
N ILE A 56 10.12 14.47 -13.15
CA ILE A 56 9.93 13.24 -13.94
C ILE A 56 10.31 13.53 -15.36
N THR A 57 11.17 12.66 -15.91
CA THR A 57 11.60 12.75 -17.31
C THR A 57 12.12 14.14 -17.69
N GLY A 58 12.81 14.83 -16.77
CA GLY A 58 13.33 16.18 -16.99
C GLY A 58 12.31 17.31 -16.79
N VAL A 59 11.05 17.00 -16.51
CA VAL A 59 9.98 17.96 -16.26
C VAL A 59 9.80 18.14 -14.76
N THR A 60 10.01 19.35 -14.28
CA THR A 60 9.71 19.74 -12.90
C THR A 60 8.21 19.95 -12.76
N ILE A 61 7.57 19.18 -11.88
CA ILE A 61 6.16 19.31 -11.57
C ILE A 61 6.01 20.35 -10.45
N GLU A 62 5.36 21.46 -10.76
CA GLU A 62 5.13 22.55 -9.79
C GLU A 62 4.30 22.04 -8.59
N GLY A 63 4.80 22.25 -7.37
CA GLY A 63 4.14 21.87 -6.13
C GLY A 63 4.86 20.79 -5.31
N ARG A 64 4.09 20.05 -4.50
CA ARG A 64 4.61 18.95 -3.65
C ARG A 64 4.84 17.72 -4.53
N GLY A 65 6.01 17.09 -4.39
CA GLY A 65 6.37 15.86 -5.11
C GLY A 65 5.33 14.74 -4.97
N GLY A 66 5.41 13.75 -5.85
CA GLY A 66 4.51 12.60 -5.88
C GLY A 66 5.25 11.28 -5.75
N PHE A 67 4.50 10.22 -5.47
CA PHE A 67 4.99 8.85 -5.57
C PHE A 67 4.73 8.33 -6.97
N TYR A 68 5.74 7.72 -7.57
CA TYR A 68 5.66 7.21 -8.93
C TYR A 68 6.22 5.80 -9.03
N LEU A 69 5.57 5.00 -9.86
CA LEU A 69 6.09 3.72 -10.34
C LEU A 69 6.72 3.95 -11.72
N ILE A 70 8.01 3.71 -11.82
CA ILE A 70 8.78 3.76 -13.08
C ILE A 70 9.27 2.36 -13.45
N ASN A 71 9.73 2.19 -14.69
CA ASN A 71 10.20 0.90 -15.21
C ASN A 71 9.19 -0.22 -14.97
N THR A 72 7.91 0.09 -15.18
CA THR A 72 6.82 -0.84 -14.91
C THR A 72 6.82 -1.93 -15.97
N ASN A 73 6.69 -3.21 -15.56
CA ASN A 73 6.54 -4.32 -16.50
C ASN A 73 5.06 -4.52 -16.92
N VAL A 74 4.44 -3.43 -17.38
CA VAL A 74 3.07 -3.38 -17.89
C VAL A 74 3.15 -3.18 -19.40
N GLU A 75 2.62 -4.15 -20.15
CA GLU A 75 2.62 -4.08 -21.61
C GLU A 75 1.80 -2.88 -22.12
N GLY A 76 2.32 -2.19 -23.14
CA GLY A 76 1.66 -1.03 -23.74
C GLY A 76 1.73 0.26 -22.92
N ILE A 77 2.39 0.26 -21.76
CA ILE A 77 2.52 1.43 -20.89
C ILE A 77 3.99 1.83 -20.77
N SER A 78 4.33 2.96 -21.38
CA SER A 78 5.69 3.53 -21.34
C SER A 78 5.82 4.71 -20.38
N LEU A 79 4.70 5.33 -20.00
CA LEU A 79 4.68 6.47 -19.10
C LEU A 79 4.82 6.03 -17.63
N PRO A 80 5.53 6.83 -16.80
CA PRO A 80 5.49 6.69 -15.34
C PRO A 80 4.06 6.66 -14.80
N LEU A 81 3.82 5.90 -13.74
CA LEU A 81 2.53 5.84 -13.08
C LEU A 81 2.55 6.64 -11.78
N LYS A 82 1.78 7.71 -11.71
CA LYS A 82 1.57 8.51 -10.51
C LYS A 82 0.61 7.80 -9.57
N VAL A 83 1.08 7.48 -8.38
CA VAL A 83 0.29 6.80 -7.35
C VAL A 83 -0.57 7.82 -6.62
N CYS A 84 -1.89 7.66 -6.68
CA CYS A 84 -2.83 8.59 -6.05
C CYS A 84 -3.22 8.19 -4.61
N ASN A 85 -3.06 6.93 -4.22
CA ASN A 85 -3.43 6.38 -2.90
C ASN A 85 -2.26 5.71 -2.17
N PHE A 86 -1.08 6.32 -2.22
CA PHE A 86 0.13 5.72 -1.65
C PHE A 86 0.02 5.53 -0.11
N PRO A 87 0.22 4.31 0.43
CA PRO A 87 0.12 4.05 1.88
C PRO A 87 1.40 4.45 2.59
N LYS A 88 1.53 5.75 2.90
CA LYS A 88 2.70 6.31 3.60
C LYS A 88 3.05 5.58 4.90
N ASP A 89 2.05 5.09 5.62
CA ASP A 89 2.24 4.41 6.91
C ASP A 89 2.79 2.98 6.79
N LYS A 90 2.78 2.40 5.58
CA LYS A 90 3.28 1.03 5.32
C LYS A 90 4.70 0.99 4.78
N PHE A 91 5.24 2.13 4.35
CA PHE A 91 6.59 2.25 3.81
C PHE A 91 7.45 3.05 4.78
N ARG A 92 8.76 2.79 4.77
CA ARG A 92 9.71 3.69 5.45
C ARG A 92 9.61 5.08 4.81
N ALA A 93 10.02 6.11 5.55
CA ALA A 93 10.07 7.46 4.98
C ALA A 93 10.93 7.45 3.71
N ILE A 94 10.30 7.64 2.55
CA ILE A 94 10.94 7.73 1.25
C ILE A 94 11.37 9.19 1.07
N ALA A 95 12.67 9.45 1.08
CA ALA A 95 13.21 10.75 0.76
C ALA A 95 13.22 10.98 -0.76
N ILE A 96 13.37 12.24 -1.17
CA ILE A 96 13.62 12.56 -2.59
C ILE A 96 14.94 11.88 -3.00
N GLY A 97 14.90 11.08 -4.06
CA GLY A 97 16.05 10.32 -4.57
C GLY A 97 16.09 8.84 -4.14
N ASP A 98 15.31 8.46 -3.14
CA ASP A 98 15.17 7.05 -2.75
C ASP A 98 14.39 6.26 -3.81
N HIS A 99 14.80 5.02 -4.01
CA HIS A 99 14.16 4.12 -4.95
C HIS A 99 14.06 2.70 -4.38
N PHE A 100 12.88 2.09 -4.53
CA PHE A 100 12.59 0.75 -4.02
C PHE A 100 12.01 -0.12 -5.12
N LYS A 101 12.45 -1.37 -5.23
CA LYS A 101 11.73 -2.33 -6.06
C LYS A 101 10.48 -2.76 -5.32
N VAL A 102 9.34 -2.69 -6.01
CA VAL A 102 8.03 -3.03 -5.47
C VAL A 102 7.28 -4.01 -6.37
N GLY A 103 6.51 -4.88 -5.75
CA GLY A 103 5.39 -5.58 -6.38
C GLY A 103 4.12 -4.76 -6.20
N PHE A 104 3.24 -4.71 -7.21
CA PHE A 104 1.99 -3.95 -7.16
C PHE A 104 0.86 -4.56 -7.99
N SER A 105 -0.37 -4.27 -7.57
CA SER A 105 -1.60 -4.47 -8.34
C SER A 105 -2.45 -3.21 -8.25
N GLY A 106 -3.27 -2.92 -9.25
CA GLY A 106 -4.10 -1.73 -9.25
C GLY A 106 -4.88 -1.50 -10.53
N LYS A 107 -5.38 -0.28 -10.67
CA LYS A 107 -6.11 0.21 -11.84
C LYS A 107 -5.39 1.42 -12.41
N ILE A 108 -5.10 1.39 -13.70
CA ILE A 108 -4.44 2.48 -14.42
C ILE A 108 -5.50 3.20 -15.27
N GLU A 109 -5.51 4.51 -15.17
CA GLU A 109 -6.30 5.38 -16.04
C GLU A 109 -5.54 5.61 -17.35
N LEU A 110 -6.06 5.08 -18.46
CA LEU A 110 -5.49 5.32 -19.78
C LEU A 110 -5.99 6.66 -20.31
N LEU A 111 -5.05 7.41 -20.89
CA LEU A 111 -5.35 8.64 -21.59
C LEU A 111 -5.61 8.35 -23.08
N PRO A 112 -6.39 9.20 -23.77
CA PRO A 112 -6.49 9.16 -25.21
C PRO A 112 -5.11 9.31 -25.87
N GLU A 113 -4.91 8.73 -27.05
CA GLU A 113 -3.64 8.82 -27.80
C GLU A 113 -3.21 10.28 -28.11
N THR A 114 -4.18 11.20 -28.15
CA THR A 114 -3.94 12.62 -28.41
C THR A 114 -3.56 13.43 -27.16
N ALA A 115 -3.56 12.82 -25.97
CA ALA A 115 -3.27 13.51 -24.73
C ALA A 115 -1.75 13.68 -24.55
N ASP A 116 -1.33 14.92 -24.31
CA ASP A 116 0.03 15.21 -23.87
C ASP A 116 0.13 15.00 -22.34
N ALA A 117 0.94 14.04 -21.92
CA ALA A 117 1.06 13.67 -20.51
C ALA A 117 2.44 13.09 -20.17
N PHE A 118 2.96 13.50 -19.02
CA PHE A 118 4.23 13.01 -18.47
C PHE A 118 4.07 11.75 -17.60
N SER A 119 2.84 11.42 -17.20
CA SER A 119 2.52 10.26 -16.36
C SER A 119 1.05 9.88 -16.48
N LEU A 120 0.71 8.63 -16.15
CA LEU A 120 -0.67 8.15 -15.97
C LEU A 120 -1.01 8.01 -14.49
N ASN A 121 -2.29 8.07 -14.12
CA ASN A 121 -2.70 7.82 -12.74
C ASN A 121 -2.87 6.31 -12.49
N ILE A 122 -2.43 5.87 -11.31
CA ILE A 122 -2.71 4.52 -10.80
C ILE A 122 -3.34 4.57 -9.40
N GLU A 123 -4.49 3.90 -9.26
CA GLU A 123 -5.06 3.50 -7.98
C GLU A 123 -4.52 2.13 -7.61
N LEU A 124 -3.75 2.04 -6.53
CA LEU A 124 -3.22 0.78 -6.03
C LEU A 124 -4.31 -0.02 -5.32
N LYS A 125 -4.38 -1.31 -5.64
CA LYS A 125 -5.06 -2.32 -4.85
C LYS A 125 -4.12 -2.92 -3.81
N SER A 126 -2.86 -3.13 -4.17
CA SER A 126 -1.81 -3.62 -3.28
C SER A 126 -0.43 -3.15 -3.74
N ILE A 127 0.48 -2.99 -2.79
CA ILE A 127 1.90 -2.71 -3.04
C ILE A 127 2.73 -3.28 -1.90
N ASN A 128 3.89 -3.85 -2.21
CA ASN A 128 4.85 -4.36 -1.24
C ASN A 128 6.29 -4.20 -1.75
N GLU A 129 7.23 -3.94 -0.84
CA GLU A 129 8.65 -4.00 -1.17
C GLU A 129 9.05 -5.44 -1.54
N ILE A 130 9.86 -5.60 -2.59
CA ILE A 130 10.38 -6.90 -3.04
C ILE A 130 11.91 -6.98 -2.95
N GLY A 131 12.57 -5.93 -2.44
CA GLY A 131 13.99 -5.92 -2.10
C GLY A 131 14.66 -4.57 -2.34
N SER A 132 15.50 -4.17 -1.39
CA SER A 132 16.56 -3.16 -1.56
C SER A 132 17.83 -3.93 -1.90
N LYS A 133 18.52 -3.58 -3.00
CA LYS A 133 19.92 -3.95 -3.17
C LYS A 133 20.78 -2.78 -2.75
#